data_AF-A0A5N0VBV1-F1
#
_entry.id   AF-A0A5N0VBV1-F1
#
_cell.length_a   1.000
_cell.length_b   1.000
_cell.length_c   1.000
_cell.angle_alpha   90.00
_cell.angle_beta   90.00
_cell.angle_gamma   90.00
#
_symmetry.space_group_name_H-M   'P 1'
#
loop_
_entity.id
_entity.type
_entity.pdbx_description
1 polymer ?
#
loop_
_entity_poly.entity_id
_entity_poly.type
_entity_poly.pdbx_seq_one_letter_code
_entity_poly.pdbx_strand_id
1 'polypeptide(L)' 'MGAAEWRVENEFASVTVSVDRAGNDPRLCIVDNLTGRRAYFDALLLESLAWAPDTALKQLLDPSLHRWSAEPGA' A
#
# COMPACT_ATOMS: atom_id res chain seq x y z
N MET A 1 -4.21 -11.05 -20.88
CA MET A 1 -4.25 -11.60 -19.50
C MET A 1 -4.39 -10.43 -18.57
N GLY A 2 -5.47 -10.35 -17.80
CA GLY A 2 -5.64 -9.29 -16.78
C GLY A 2 -4.49 -9.33 -15.78
N ALA A 3 -4.19 -8.21 -15.13
CA ALA A 3 -3.22 -8.20 -14.05
C ALA A 3 -3.69 -9.19 -12.97
N ALA A 4 -2.79 -10.05 -12.50
CA ALA A 4 -3.10 -10.87 -11.33
C ALA A 4 -3.26 -9.93 -10.14
N GLU A 5 -4.38 -10.06 -9.45
CA GLU A 5 -4.69 -9.30 -8.24
C GLU A 5 -4.76 -10.27 -7.06
N TRP A 6 -4.14 -9.88 -5.95
CA TRP A 6 -4.10 -10.65 -4.72
C TRP A 6 -4.69 -9.85 -3.59
N ARG A 7 -5.62 -10.45 -2.87
CA ARG A 7 -6.18 -9.85 -1.65
C ARG A 7 -5.36 -10.30 -0.45
N VAL A 8 -4.91 -9.34 0.35
CA VAL A 8 -4.13 -9.56 1.58
C VAL A 8 -4.86 -8.89 2.73
N GLU A 9 -5.23 -9.66 3.75
CA GLU A 9 -6.04 -9.14 4.85
C GLU A 9 -5.84 -9.84 6.18
N ASN A 10 -6.24 -9.15 7.25
CA ASN A 10 -6.38 -9.65 8.60
C ASN A 10 -7.52 -8.87 9.31
N GLU A 11 -7.65 -9.04 10.62
CA GLU A 11 -8.69 -8.36 11.43
C GLU A 11 -8.56 -6.83 11.50
N PHE A 12 -7.42 -6.26 11.07
CA PHE A 12 -7.12 -4.83 11.14
C PHE A 12 -7.11 -4.14 9.77
N ALA A 13 -6.79 -4.85 8.69
CA ALA A 13 -6.60 -4.27 7.36
C ALA A 13 -6.98 -5.23 6.23
N SER A 14 -7.43 -4.69 5.10
CA SER A 14 -7.67 -5.44 3.87
C SER A 14 -7.20 -4.60 2.67
N VAL A 15 -6.27 -5.16 1.89
CA VAL A 15 -5.73 -4.52 0.70
C VAL A 15 -5.77 -5.44 -0.52
N THR A 16 -5.88 -4.86 -1.70
CA THR A 16 -5.71 -5.55 -2.99
C THR A 16 -4.40 -5.13 -3.62
N VAL A 17 -3.59 -6.11 -4.00
CA VAL A 17 -2.24 -5.94 -4.53
C VAL A 17 -2.20 -6.42 -5.97
N SER A 18 -1.60 -5.65 -6.87
CA SER A 18 -1.45 -6.02 -8.27
C SER A 18 -0.19 -5.43 -8.89
N VAL A 19 0.25 -5.96 -10.03
CA VAL A 19 1.35 -5.37 -10.81
C VAL A 19 0.77 -4.42 -11.86
N ASP A 20 1.08 -3.14 -11.73
CA ASP A 20 0.79 -2.12 -12.73
C ASP A 20 1.95 -2.04 -13.73
N ARG A 21 1.62 -2.13 -15.03
CA ARG A 21 2.57 -2.05 -16.16
C ARG A 21 2.30 -0.87 -17.08
N ALA A 22 1.43 0.05 -16.68
CA ALA A 22 1.08 1.21 -17.49
C ALA A 22 2.11 2.36 -17.40
N GLY A 23 3.03 2.30 -16.44
CA GLY A 23 4.13 3.26 -16.29
C GLY A 23 5.38 2.91 -17.12
N ASN A 24 6.43 3.73 -16.98
CA ASN A 24 7.73 3.48 -17.62
C ASN A 24 8.35 2.14 -17.22
N ASP A 25 8.13 1.75 -15.96
CA ASP A 25 8.60 0.49 -15.37
C ASP A 25 7.46 -0.21 -14.60
N PRO A 26 7.48 -1.54 -14.49
CA PRO A 26 6.54 -2.28 -13.65
C PRO A 26 6.61 -1.82 -12.19
N ARG A 27 5.45 -1.61 -11.57
CA ARG A 27 5.32 -1.19 -10.18
C ARG A 27 4.20 -1.96 -9.48
N LEU A 28 4.25 -2.01 -8.16
CA LEU A 28 3.23 -2.66 -7.37
C LEU A 28 2.15 -1.64 -7.01
N CYS A 29 0.90 -1.94 -7.35
CA CYS A 29 -0.27 -1.16 -6.98
C CYS A 29 -0.90 -1.79 -5.74
N ILE A 30 -1.15 -0.98 -4.71
CA ILE A 30 -1.90 -1.37 -3.52
C ILE A 30 -3.15 -0.52 -3.44
N VAL A 31 -4.29 -1.17 -3.26
CA VAL A 31 -5.57 -0.52 -2.98
C VAL A 31 -5.99 -0.90 -1.56
N ASP A 32 -6.19 0.08 -0.70
CA ASP A 32 -6.87 -0.11 0.56
C ASP A 32 -8.36 -0.36 0.31
N ASN A 33 -8.87 -1.52 0.71
CA ASN A 33 -10.23 -1.93 0.38
C ASN A 33 -11.28 -1.19 1.22
N LEU A 34 -10.89 -0.57 2.34
CA LEU A 34 -11.80 0.19 3.21
C LEU A 34 -12.06 1.60 2.69
N THR A 35 -11.01 2.32 2.31
CA THR A 35 -11.08 3.73 1.85
C THR A 35 -11.04 3.86 0.34
N GLY A 36 -10.65 2.81 -0.39
CA GLY A 36 -10.38 2.86 -1.83
C GLY A 36 -9.07 3.58 -2.19
N ARG A 37 -8.29 4.03 -1.20
CA ARG A 37 -7.02 4.73 -1.43
C ARG A 37 -6.06 3.82 -2.19
N ARG A 38 -5.48 4.37 -3.26
CA ARG A 38 -4.50 3.67 -4.10
C ARG A 38 -3.11 4.26 -3.92
N ALA A 39 -2.12 3.37 -3.79
CA ALA A 39 -0.71 3.73 -3.75
C ALA A 39 0.08 2.86 -4.73
N TYR A 40 1.18 3.41 -5.24
CA TYR A 40 2.06 2.74 -6.17
C TYR A 40 3.48 2.71 -5.59
N PHE A 41 4.15 1.57 -5.71
CA PHE A 41 5.50 1.35 -5.23
C PHE A 41 6.35 0.84 -6.38
N ASP A 42 7.30 1.65 -6.83
CA ASP A 42 8.33 1.22 -7.77
C ASP A 42 9.36 0.30 -7.07
N ALA A 43 10.29 -0.24 -7.87
CA ALA A 43 11.30 -1.17 -7.39
C ALA A 43 12.16 -0.61 -6.24
N LEU A 44 12.53 0.67 -6.27
CA LEU A 44 13.36 1.29 -5.24
C LEU A 44 12.59 1.47 -3.93
N LEU A 45 11.31 1.86 -4.01
CA LEU A 45 10.44 1.95 -2.83
C LEU A 45 10.19 0.57 -2.21
N LEU A 46 9.97 -0.46 -3.04
CA LEU A 46 9.80 -1.83 -2.57
C LEU A 46 11.08 -2.37 -1.92
N GLU A 47 12.25 -2.11 -2.51
CA GLU A 47 13.53 -2.46 -1.91
C GLU A 47 13.70 -1.78 -0.56
N SER A 48 13.39 -0.48 -0.47
CA SER A 48 13.45 0.26 0.79
C SER A 48 12.54 -0.34 1.86
N LEU A 49 11.32 -0.77 1.50
CA LEU A 49 10.41 -1.46 2.42
C LEU A 49 10.94 -2.82 2.87
N ALA A 50 11.56 -3.59 1.96
CA ALA A 50 12.12 -4.90 2.26
C ALA A 50 13.32 -4.83 3.22
N TRP A 51 14.08 -3.73 3.18
CA TRP A 51 15.24 -3.49 4.04
C TRP A 51 14.94 -2.63 5.27
N ALA A 52 13.75 -2.04 5.36
CA ALA A 52 13.37 -1.20 6.48
C ALA A 52 13.35 -2.01 7.79
N PRO A 53 13.95 -1.48 8.89
CA PRO A 53 13.83 -2.13 10.18
C PRO A 53 12.37 -2.11 10.64
N ASP A 54 11.94 -3.19 11.30
CA ASP A 54 10.59 -3.35 11.84
C ASP A 54 10.13 -2.13 12.68
N THR A 55 11.04 -1.53 13.44
CA THR A 55 10.76 -0.34 14.24
C THR A 55 10.38 0.89 13.42
N ALA A 56 10.91 1.04 12.21
CA ALA A 56 10.54 2.12 11.31
C ALA A 56 9.15 1.85 10.70
N LEU A 57 8.85 0.61 10.33
CA LEU A 57 7.54 0.23 9.79
C LEU A 57 6.43 0.33 10.85
N LYS A 58 6.70 -0.06 12.10
CA LYS A 58 5.74 0.05 13.21
C LYS A 58 5.38 1.48 13.55
N GLN A 59 6.27 2.45 13.35
CA GLN A 59 5.93 3.87 13.52
C GLN A 59 4.86 4.34 12.53
N LEU A 60 4.77 3.73 11.35
CA LEU A 60 3.71 4.06 10.38
C LEU A 60 2.33 3.58 10.84
N LEU A 61 2.28 2.60 11.74
CA LEU A 61 1.03 2.10 12.33
C LEU A 61 0.54 2.98 13.48
N ASP A 62 1.36 3.91 13.95
CA ASP A 62 0.98 4.79 15.04
C ASP A 62 -0.04 5.84 14.54
N PRO A 63 -1.30 5.76 14.99
CA PRO A 63 -2.36 6.65 14.50
C PRO A 63 -2.16 8.10 14.96
N SER A 64 -1.24 8.38 15.89
CA SER A 64 -0.90 9.74 16.30
C SER A 64 0.13 10.40 15.36
N LEU A 65 0.95 9.59 14.68
CA LEU A 65 1.94 10.06 13.69
C LEU A 65 1.34 10.28 12.29
N HIS A 66 0.38 9.44 11.91
CA HIS A 66 -0.33 9.55 10.64
C HIS A 66 -1.84 9.37 10.90
N ARG A 67 -2.47 10.38 11.50
CA ARG A 67 -3.91 10.37 11.77
C ARG A 67 -4.68 9.88 10.54
N TRP A 68 -5.45 8.81 10.70
CA TRP A 68 -6.44 8.26 9.75
C TRP A 68 -7.59 9.27 9.54
N SER A 69 -7.28 10.53 9.21
CA SER A 69 -8.26 11.55 8.91
C SER A 69 -8.08 12.02 7.48
N ALA A 70 -8.81 11.36 6.60
CA ALA A 70 -9.61 12.10 5.63
C ALA A 70 -10.95 11.37 5.55
N GLU A 71 -12.01 12.03 6.01
CA GLU A 71 -13.36 11.71 5.55
C GLU A 71 -13.33 11.76 4.01
N PRO A 72 -13.86 10.76 3.29
CA PRO A 72 -14.02 10.87 1.84
C PRO A 72 -15.16 11.86 1.57
N GLY A 73 -14.82 13.13 1.31
CA GLY A 73 -15.76 14.14 0.82
C GLY A 73 -15.51 15.56 1.34
N ALA A 74 -14.64 16.30 0.66
CA ALA A 74 -14.65 17.77 0.61
C ALA A 74 -14.33 18.21 -0.82
#